data_AF-A0A1Q4WE16-F1
#
_entry.id   AF-A0A1Q4WE16-F1
#
_cell.length_a   1.000
_cell.length_b   1.000
_cell.length_c   1.000
_cell.angle_alpha   90.00
_cell.angle_beta   90.00
_cell.angle_gamma   90.00
#
_symmetry.space_group_name_H-M   'P 1'
#
loop_
_entity.id
_entity.type
_entity.pdbx_description
1 polymer ?
#
loop_
_entity_poly.entity_id
_entity_poly.type
_entity_poly.pdbx_seq_one_letter_code
_entity_poly.pdbx_strand_id
1 'polypeptide(L)'
;MPGDDARVHGHLHDCAPCAAEARRLRETVRLLDEPAPGGTGRGAGRKANAGMARGRLMAAARAARPGQVPLAAHAAPYAGAVACLDALLRELDRAPARWGTPVVHDWDVQGTVAHLVAADEVLAERLGLAPVTEAGTGLGPVPGARPEGGFGPEGPEAGTGPGELPTGRAAGAGAPWEARWAARTNEVVAYEHTRPPAETREAWRTQAHGLLALPEAGDEQLAAMATTLMGLRLPVADHYVIRAFETWVHTRDIGRALGRTVPPPLPTHLQRFLGLAVRILDLALGPDARPVLLSVEGEAGGDWVLGSDAEPIAAELVLEATDFLLLVGGRQSPDEIARGQAGDAAASQRLLETATSLAWL
;
A
#
# COMPACT_ATOMS: atom_id res chain seq x y z
N MET A 1 11.68 5.24 -23.07
CA MET A 1 11.80 3.79 -23.33
C MET A 1 13.12 3.48 -24.02
N PRO A 2 13.72 2.28 -23.87
CA PRO A 2 14.82 1.84 -24.73
C PRO A 2 14.30 1.76 -26.18
N GLY A 3 14.75 2.68 -27.05
CA GLY A 3 14.35 2.74 -28.46
C GLY A 3 13.69 4.06 -28.90
N ASP A 4 13.22 4.90 -27.97
CA ASP A 4 12.69 6.23 -28.31
C ASP A 4 13.78 7.11 -28.91
N ASP A 5 15.00 7.05 -28.39
CA ASP A 5 16.14 7.81 -28.90
C ASP A 5 16.42 7.48 -30.37
N ALA A 6 16.39 6.21 -30.75
CA ALA A 6 16.63 5.79 -32.13
C ALA A 6 15.53 6.29 -33.09
N ARG A 7 14.26 6.24 -32.66
CA ARG A 7 13.11 6.73 -33.43
C ARG A 7 13.13 8.25 -33.58
N VAL A 8 13.44 8.97 -32.51
CA VAL A 8 13.59 10.43 -32.52
C VAL A 8 14.77 10.83 -33.39
N HIS A 9 15.92 10.18 -33.28
CA HIS A 9 17.07 10.46 -34.13
C HIS A 9 16.79 10.21 -35.61
N GLY A 10 16.07 9.13 -35.96
CA GLY A 10 15.60 8.88 -37.32
C GLY A 10 14.66 9.99 -37.82
N HIS A 11 13.64 10.36 -37.05
CA HIS A 11 12.70 11.41 -37.45
C HIS A 11 13.36 12.79 -37.60
N LEU A 12 14.32 13.13 -36.74
CA LEU A 12 15.07 14.38 -36.82
C LEU A 12 16.01 14.43 -38.03
N HIS A 13 16.40 13.28 -38.60
CA HIS A 13 17.12 13.23 -39.86
C HIS A 13 16.21 13.56 -41.05
N ASP A 14 14.96 13.06 -41.02
CA ASP A 14 14.04 13.11 -42.17
C ASP A 14 13.12 14.35 -42.17
N CYS A 15 13.01 15.09 -41.05
CA CYS A 15 12.11 16.23 -40.91
C CYS A 15 12.86 17.53 -40.55
N ALA A 16 13.12 18.37 -41.56
CA ALA A 16 13.85 19.63 -41.40
C ALA A 16 13.25 20.61 -40.36
N PRO A 17 11.91 20.77 -40.25
CA PRO A 17 11.30 21.57 -39.19
C PRO A 17 11.58 21.05 -37.78
N CYS A 18 11.45 19.73 -37.56
CA CYS A 18 11.72 19.11 -36.26
C CYS A 18 13.22 19.16 -35.93
N ALA A 19 14.10 19.02 -36.93
CA ALA A 19 15.55 19.20 -36.77
C ALA A 19 15.92 20.64 -36.36
N ALA A 20 15.22 21.64 -36.90
CA ALA A 20 15.40 23.03 -36.53
C ALA A 20 14.93 23.27 -35.09
N GLU A 21 13.78 22.73 -34.70
CA GLU A 21 13.25 22.85 -33.34
C GLU A 21 14.13 22.15 -32.30
N ALA A 22 14.60 20.94 -32.59
CA ALA A 22 15.54 20.22 -31.72
C ALA A 22 16.89 20.95 -31.57
N ARG A 23 17.30 21.78 -32.55
CA ARG A 23 18.47 22.66 -32.40
C ARG A 23 18.17 23.86 -31.50
N ARG A 24 17.03 24.52 -31.67
CA ARG A 24 16.59 25.63 -30.79
C ARG A 24 16.46 25.20 -29.33
N LEU A 25 15.88 24.03 -29.08
CA LEU A 25 15.72 23.48 -27.73
C LEU A 25 17.07 23.15 -27.10
N ARG A 26 18.02 22.57 -27.86
CA ARG A 26 19.38 22.33 -27.38
C ARG A 26 20.14 23.61 -27.07
N GLU A 27 19.96 24.65 -27.88
CA GLU A 27 20.51 25.98 -27.63
C GLU A 27 19.90 26.63 -26.39
N THR A 28 18.59 26.47 -26.19
CA THR A 28 17.87 26.94 -24.98
C THR A 28 18.37 26.24 -23.71
N VAL A 29 18.52 24.91 -23.74
CA VAL A 29 19.09 24.14 -22.63
C VAL A 29 20.52 24.59 -22.36
N ARG A 30 21.33 24.82 -23.40
CA ARG A 30 22.68 25.33 -23.26
C ARG A 30 22.71 26.72 -22.61
N LEU A 31 21.79 27.62 -22.94
CA LEU A 31 21.67 28.94 -22.31
C LEU A 31 21.20 28.86 -20.85
N LEU A 32 20.36 27.88 -20.52
CA LEU A 32 19.97 27.60 -19.12
C LEU A 32 21.12 26.97 -18.31
N ASP A 33 21.99 26.22 -18.99
CA ASP A 33 23.20 25.62 -18.40
C ASP A 33 24.40 26.57 -18.40
N GLU A 34 24.36 27.66 -19.18
CA GLU A 34 25.42 28.65 -19.25
C GLU A 34 25.50 29.45 -17.93
N PRO A 35 26.69 29.54 -17.31
CA PRO A 35 26.87 30.38 -16.14
C PRO A 35 26.76 31.85 -16.54
N ALA A 36 26.28 32.69 -15.62
CA ALA A 36 26.22 34.15 -15.80
C ALA A 36 27.55 34.70 -16.38
N PRO A 37 27.50 35.64 -17.34
CA PRO A 37 28.70 36.11 -18.01
C PRO A 37 29.63 36.79 -17.00
N GLY A 38 30.80 36.19 -16.79
CA GLY A 38 31.85 36.66 -15.86
C GLY A 38 32.45 35.59 -14.94
N GLY A 39 31.86 34.40 -14.86
CA GLY A 39 32.39 33.31 -14.04
C GLY A 39 33.53 32.54 -14.72
N THR A 40 34.79 32.82 -14.36
CA THR A 40 35.93 31.94 -14.69
C THR A 40 35.61 30.48 -14.33
N GLY A 41 36.11 29.50 -15.12
CA GLY A 41 35.75 28.06 -15.15
C GLY A 41 35.89 27.22 -13.86
N ARG A 42 35.62 27.80 -12.70
CA ARG A 42 35.54 27.15 -11.38
C ARG A 42 34.16 26.54 -11.11
N GLY A 43 33.11 26.89 -11.87
CA GLY A 43 31.72 26.47 -11.63
C GLY A 43 31.42 25.00 -11.97
N ALA A 44 31.90 24.52 -13.12
CA ALA A 44 31.72 23.11 -13.54
C ALA A 44 32.47 22.15 -12.60
N GLY A 45 33.70 22.51 -12.21
CA GLY A 45 34.46 21.77 -11.20
C GLY A 45 33.78 21.79 -9.83
N ARG A 46 33.11 22.89 -9.45
CA ARG A 46 32.34 22.97 -8.18
C ARG A 46 31.09 22.11 -8.20
N LYS A 47 30.34 22.06 -9.32
CA LYS A 47 29.16 21.18 -9.50
C LYS A 47 29.57 19.71 -9.50
N ALA A 48 30.62 19.33 -10.22
CA ALA A 48 31.17 17.97 -10.22
C ALA A 48 31.71 17.57 -8.83
N ASN A 49 32.45 18.46 -8.17
CA ASN A 49 32.93 18.24 -6.80
C ASN A 49 31.79 18.17 -5.78
N ALA A 50 30.73 18.97 -5.94
CA ALA A 50 29.53 18.88 -5.11
C ALA A 50 28.76 17.57 -5.36
N GLY A 51 28.67 17.09 -6.60
CA GLY A 51 28.09 15.79 -6.94
C GLY A 51 28.88 14.63 -6.33
N MET A 52 30.21 14.65 -6.46
CA MET A 52 31.09 13.66 -5.82
C MET A 52 31.06 13.76 -4.28
N ALA A 53 31.05 14.96 -3.72
CA ALA A 53 30.94 15.18 -2.28
C ALA A 53 29.58 14.71 -1.74
N ARG A 54 28.49 14.96 -2.49
CA ARG A 54 27.15 14.43 -2.19
C ARG A 54 27.13 12.90 -2.28
N GLY A 55 27.75 12.30 -3.29
CA GLY A 55 27.87 10.85 -3.41
C GLY A 55 28.63 10.23 -2.23
N ARG A 56 29.77 10.83 -1.85
CA ARG A 56 30.53 10.40 -0.66
C ARG A 56 29.78 10.63 0.64
N LEU A 57 29.08 11.75 0.79
CA LEU A 57 28.24 12.05 1.95
C LEU A 57 27.08 11.07 2.07
N MET A 58 26.42 10.72 0.96
CA MET A 58 25.35 9.73 0.94
C MET A 58 25.87 8.32 1.25
N ALA A 59 27.05 7.95 0.74
CA ALA A 59 27.71 6.68 1.08
C ALA A 59 28.11 6.64 2.56
N ALA A 60 28.68 7.72 3.10
CA ALA A 60 29.04 7.83 4.51
C ALA A 60 27.80 7.83 5.42
N ALA A 61 26.72 8.51 5.03
CA ALA A 61 25.46 8.48 5.76
C ALA A 61 24.80 7.10 5.75
N ARG A 62 24.92 6.35 4.64
CA ARG A 62 24.48 4.94 4.57
C ARG A 62 25.34 4.03 5.44
N ALA A 63 26.66 4.23 5.46
CA ALA A 63 27.60 3.46 6.28
C ALA A 63 27.51 3.81 7.79
N ALA A 64 27.12 5.04 8.12
CA ALA A 64 26.92 5.51 9.49
C ALA A 64 25.52 5.18 10.03
N ARG A 65 24.57 4.78 9.16
CA ARG A 65 23.32 4.19 9.65
C ARG A 65 23.67 2.86 10.31
N PRO A 66 23.19 2.60 11.54
CA PRO A 66 23.25 1.27 12.15
C PRO A 66 22.78 0.25 11.12
N GLY A 67 23.45 -0.90 11.03
CA GLY A 67 23.23 -1.90 9.99
C GLY A 67 21.76 -2.33 9.93
N GLN A 68 20.97 -1.64 9.11
CA GLN A 68 19.65 -2.11 8.73
C GLN A 68 19.91 -3.32 7.86
N VAL A 69 19.47 -4.49 8.32
CA VAL A 69 19.40 -5.69 7.47
C VAL A 69 18.73 -5.25 6.16
N PRO A 70 19.33 -5.49 4.99
CA PRO A 70 18.70 -5.15 3.73
C PRO A 70 17.31 -5.76 3.68
N LEU A 71 16.30 -4.93 3.47
CA LEU A 71 14.93 -5.40 3.36
C LEU A 71 14.79 -6.30 2.14
N ALA A 72 14.09 -7.41 2.31
CA ALA A 72 13.70 -8.26 1.21
C ALA A 72 12.66 -7.56 0.32
N ALA A 73 12.48 -8.06 -0.89
CA ALA A 73 11.73 -7.35 -1.91
C ALA A 73 10.23 -7.23 -1.57
N HIS A 74 9.67 -8.12 -0.73
CA HIS A 74 8.28 -8.03 -0.25
C HIS A 74 8.06 -6.94 0.79
N ALA A 75 9.07 -6.59 1.60
CA ALA A 75 8.96 -5.57 2.65
C ALA A 75 9.29 -4.15 2.14
N ALA A 76 9.97 -4.03 1.01
CA ALA A 76 10.35 -2.75 0.41
C ALA A 76 9.16 -1.78 0.14
N PRO A 77 7.99 -2.24 -0.36
CA PRO A 77 6.81 -1.40 -0.49
C PRO A 77 6.33 -0.80 0.84
N TYR A 78 6.33 -1.60 1.92
CA TYR A 78 5.88 -1.15 3.23
C TYR A 78 6.82 -0.10 3.81
N ALA A 79 8.14 -0.31 3.70
CA ALA A 79 9.12 0.69 4.10
C ALA A 79 8.99 2.01 3.31
N GLY A 80 8.69 1.93 2.01
CA GLY A 80 8.42 3.10 1.18
C GLY A 80 7.16 3.86 1.63
N ALA A 81 6.07 3.14 1.89
CA ALA A 81 4.81 3.73 2.34
C ALA A 81 4.95 4.37 3.74
N VAL A 82 5.62 3.68 4.68
CA VAL A 82 5.94 4.21 6.02
C VAL A 82 6.76 5.48 5.94
N ALA A 83 7.80 5.52 5.07
CA ALA A 83 8.60 6.73 4.89
C ALA A 83 7.79 7.90 4.32
N CYS A 84 6.84 7.62 3.43
CA CYS A 84 5.96 8.64 2.83
C CYS A 84 4.98 9.21 3.87
N LEU A 85 4.27 8.34 4.61
CA LEU A 85 3.36 8.77 5.66
C LEU A 85 4.09 9.56 6.74
N ASP A 86 5.25 9.08 7.18
CA ASP A 86 6.03 9.75 8.21
C ASP A 86 6.52 11.15 7.76
N ALA A 87 6.86 11.31 6.48
CA ALA A 87 7.19 12.63 5.93
C ALA A 87 5.98 13.58 6.01
N LEU A 88 4.80 13.11 5.62
CA LEU A 88 3.55 13.88 5.67
C LEU A 88 3.16 14.26 7.11
N LEU A 89 3.19 13.30 8.04
CA LEU A 89 2.82 13.54 9.45
C LEU A 89 3.79 14.50 10.15
N ARG A 90 5.08 14.52 9.77
CA ARG A 90 6.06 15.48 10.33
C ARG A 90 5.69 16.94 10.02
N GLU A 91 5.00 17.20 8.93
CA GLU A 91 4.52 18.56 8.62
C GLU A 91 3.42 19.00 9.60
N LEU A 92 2.65 18.05 10.13
CA LEU A 92 1.55 18.31 11.05
C LEU A 92 2.02 18.63 12.48
N ASP A 93 3.24 18.24 12.87
CA ASP A 93 3.83 18.62 14.18
C ASP A 93 3.82 20.14 14.39
N ARG A 94 3.95 20.92 13.31
CA ARG A 94 3.98 22.39 13.33
C ARG A 94 2.59 23.02 13.30
N ALA A 95 1.54 22.22 13.11
CA ALA A 95 0.16 22.67 13.04
C ALA A 95 -0.78 21.66 13.73
N PRO A 96 -0.73 21.52 15.07
CA PRO A 96 -1.50 20.51 15.80
C PRO A 96 -3.01 20.52 15.50
N ALA A 97 -3.59 21.70 15.26
CA ALA A 97 -5.01 21.85 14.92
C ALA A 97 -5.43 21.09 13.63
N ARG A 98 -4.48 20.78 12.73
CA ARG A 98 -4.77 20.06 11.48
C ARG A 98 -4.93 18.55 11.69
N TRP A 99 -4.59 18.00 12.85
CA TRP A 99 -4.83 16.58 13.14
C TRP A 99 -6.31 16.21 13.20
N GLY A 100 -7.18 17.17 13.55
CA GLY A 100 -8.64 17.01 13.51
C GLY A 100 -9.26 17.19 12.12
N THR A 101 -8.47 17.26 11.05
CA THR A 101 -9.01 17.39 9.68
C THR A 101 -9.71 16.08 9.29
N PRO A 102 -10.98 16.09 8.87
CA PRO A 102 -11.67 14.90 8.37
C PRO A 102 -10.98 14.32 7.13
N VAL A 103 -10.85 12.99 7.06
CA VAL A 103 -10.09 12.30 6.00
C VAL A 103 -10.98 11.38 5.16
N VAL A 104 -11.38 10.24 5.72
CA VAL A 104 -12.22 9.21 5.11
C VAL A 104 -13.00 8.55 6.23
N HIS A 105 -14.19 8.04 5.91
CA HIS A 105 -15.18 7.64 6.93
C HIS A 105 -15.45 8.79 7.90
N ASP A 106 -15.77 8.45 9.15
CA ASP A 106 -15.90 9.40 10.25
C ASP A 106 -14.55 9.65 10.96
N TRP A 107 -13.41 9.37 10.30
CA TRP A 107 -12.08 9.57 10.88
C TRP A 107 -11.45 10.90 10.47
N ASP A 108 -10.79 11.53 11.43
CA ASP A 108 -9.82 12.59 11.19
C ASP A 108 -8.41 12.02 10.92
N VAL A 109 -7.39 12.87 10.81
CA VAL A 109 -6.00 12.42 10.60
C VAL A 109 -5.56 11.52 11.76
N GLN A 110 -5.87 11.90 13.01
CA GLN A 110 -5.48 11.10 14.18
C GLN A 110 -6.17 9.72 14.16
N GLY A 111 -7.46 9.68 13.88
CA GLY A 111 -8.22 8.43 13.73
C GLY A 111 -7.70 7.56 12.59
N THR A 112 -7.30 8.17 11.47
CA THR A 112 -6.70 7.44 10.34
C THR A 112 -5.36 6.79 10.73
N VAL A 113 -4.51 7.51 11.47
CA VAL A 113 -3.24 6.95 11.97
C VAL A 113 -3.49 5.88 13.04
N ALA A 114 -4.46 6.09 13.92
CA ALA A 114 -4.87 5.10 14.91
C ALA A 114 -5.43 3.82 14.28
N HIS A 115 -6.17 3.93 13.17
CA HIS A 115 -6.57 2.78 12.37
C HIS A 115 -5.35 1.99 11.87
N LEU A 116 -4.33 2.67 11.32
CA LEU A 116 -3.10 1.99 10.88
C LEU A 116 -2.38 1.28 12.04
N VAL A 117 -2.40 1.83 13.26
CA VAL A 117 -1.90 1.13 14.47
C VAL A 117 -2.70 -0.15 14.71
N ALA A 118 -4.02 -0.08 14.74
CA ALA A 118 -4.89 -1.25 14.93
C ALA A 118 -4.65 -2.32 13.85
N ALA A 119 -4.44 -1.86 12.61
CA ALA A 119 -4.28 -2.70 11.44
C ALA A 119 -2.92 -3.42 11.43
N ASP A 120 -1.83 -2.76 11.85
CA ASP A 120 -0.49 -3.33 11.93
C ASP A 120 -0.31 -4.24 13.16
N GLU A 121 -1.04 -3.97 14.24
CA GLU A 121 -0.98 -4.73 15.49
C GLU A 121 -1.32 -6.21 15.30
N VAL A 122 -2.28 -6.52 14.42
CA VAL A 122 -2.66 -7.90 14.12
C VAL A 122 -1.48 -8.70 13.55
N LEU A 123 -0.69 -8.09 12.66
CA LEU A 123 0.52 -8.72 12.12
C LEU A 123 1.64 -8.73 13.17
N ALA A 124 1.81 -7.63 13.91
CA ALA A 124 2.84 -7.50 14.93
C ALA A 124 2.72 -8.59 16.00
N GLU A 125 1.51 -8.83 16.53
CA GLU A 125 1.27 -9.88 17.52
C GLU A 125 1.52 -11.28 16.96
N ARG A 126 1.13 -11.54 15.71
CA ARG A 126 1.37 -12.83 15.05
C ARG A 126 2.86 -13.14 14.89
N LEU A 127 3.68 -12.10 14.76
CA LEU A 127 5.14 -12.19 14.67
C LEU A 127 5.83 -12.01 16.03
N GLY A 128 5.09 -11.97 17.13
CA GLY A 128 5.63 -11.93 18.49
C GLY A 128 6.11 -10.55 18.96
N LEU A 129 5.73 -9.47 18.28
CA LEU A 129 5.93 -8.12 18.79
C LEU A 129 4.87 -7.79 19.85
N ALA A 130 5.30 -7.11 20.91
CA ALA A 130 4.38 -6.58 21.91
C ALA A 130 3.49 -5.49 21.27
N PRO A 131 2.20 -5.41 21.63
CA PRO A 131 1.34 -4.33 21.20
C PRO A 131 1.90 -2.99 21.71
N VAL A 132 1.83 -1.96 20.86
CA VAL A 132 2.27 -0.61 21.22
C VAL A 132 1.18 0.13 22.01
N THR A 133 -0.05 -0.36 21.97
CA THR A 133 -1.15 0.09 22.82
C THR A 133 -1.27 -0.83 24.05
N GLU A 134 -1.58 -0.27 25.23
CA GLU A 134 -1.76 -1.08 26.45
C GLU A 134 -2.98 -2.02 26.39
N ALA A 135 -3.84 -1.85 25.39
CA ALA A 135 -4.92 -2.75 25.07
C ALA A 135 -4.41 -3.84 24.11
N GLY A 136 -4.21 -5.08 24.55
CA GLY A 136 -3.93 -6.19 23.62
C GLY A 136 -5.10 -6.43 22.65
N THR A 137 -4.86 -7.00 21.46
CA THR A 137 -5.84 -7.01 20.34
C THR A 137 -7.16 -7.75 20.59
N GLY A 138 -7.20 -8.66 21.58
CA GLY A 138 -8.32 -9.58 21.75
C GLY A 138 -8.51 -10.58 20.60
N LEU A 139 -7.60 -10.63 19.60
CA LEU A 139 -7.70 -11.53 18.44
C LEU A 139 -7.18 -12.95 18.71
N GLY A 140 -6.59 -13.17 19.89
CA GLY A 140 -6.25 -14.48 20.46
C GLY A 140 -5.27 -15.35 19.64
N PRO A 141 -4.66 -16.37 20.27
CA PRO A 141 -4.00 -17.43 19.52
C PRO A 141 -5.02 -18.21 18.67
N VAL A 142 -4.56 -18.76 17.56
CA VAL A 142 -5.35 -19.56 16.61
C VAL A 142 -6.09 -20.71 17.34
N PRO A 143 -7.41 -20.88 17.16
CA PRO A 143 -8.07 -22.14 17.50
C PRO A 143 -7.47 -23.25 16.63
N GLY A 144 -6.57 -24.08 17.20
CA GLY A 144 -5.98 -25.21 16.49
C GLY A 144 -4.46 -25.41 16.67
N ALA A 145 -3.74 -24.48 17.29
CA ALA A 145 -2.38 -24.74 17.74
C ALA A 145 -2.38 -25.52 19.06
N ARG A 146 -2.75 -26.80 19.03
CA ARG A 146 -2.45 -27.74 20.14
C ARG A 146 -1.26 -28.61 19.75
N PRO A 147 -0.29 -28.85 20.65
CA PRO A 147 0.57 -30.01 20.54
C PRO A 147 -0.28 -31.27 20.73
N GLU A 148 0.18 -32.37 20.12
CA GLU A 148 -0.47 -33.67 20.05
C GLU A 148 -1.14 -34.13 21.36
N GLY A 149 -2.40 -34.57 21.28
CA GLY A 149 -3.05 -35.34 22.34
C GLY A 149 -4.59 -35.23 22.43
N GLY A 150 -5.29 -36.31 22.06
CA GLY A 150 -6.55 -36.76 22.67
C GLY A 150 -7.88 -36.20 22.14
N PHE A 151 -8.61 -37.04 21.41
CA PHE A 151 -10.04 -36.88 21.08
C PHE A 151 -10.94 -37.08 22.32
N GLY A 152 -12.00 -36.27 22.45
CA GLY A 152 -13.16 -36.50 23.34
C GLY A 152 -14.35 -35.62 22.91
N PRO A 153 -15.61 -36.12 22.98
CA PRO A 153 -16.75 -35.50 22.29
C PRO A 153 -17.48 -34.40 23.09
N GLU A 154 -18.33 -33.68 22.35
CA GLU A 154 -19.07 -32.42 22.60
C GLU A 154 -20.08 -32.39 23.78
N GLY A 155 -20.53 -31.18 24.13
CA GLY A 155 -21.77 -30.92 24.90
C GLY A 155 -22.29 -29.47 24.73
N PRO A 156 -23.61 -29.19 24.83
CA PRO A 156 -24.27 -28.10 24.08
C PRO A 156 -24.55 -26.79 24.85
N GLU A 157 -24.99 -25.81 24.04
CA GLU A 157 -25.32 -24.38 24.24
C GLU A 157 -26.21 -23.98 25.44
N ALA A 158 -26.14 -22.70 25.84
CA ALA A 158 -27.27 -21.98 26.43
C ALA A 158 -27.18 -20.44 26.32
N GLY A 159 -28.20 -19.83 25.69
CA GLY A 159 -28.90 -18.65 26.23
C GLY A 159 -28.58 -17.24 25.68
N THR A 160 -29.27 -16.85 24.60
CA THR A 160 -29.41 -15.45 24.14
C THR A 160 -30.53 -14.73 24.89
N GLY A 161 -30.24 -13.54 25.43
CA GLY A 161 -31.21 -12.53 25.86
C GLY A 161 -31.01 -11.22 25.09
N PRO A 162 -32.04 -10.39 24.86
CA PRO A 162 -31.95 -9.25 23.96
C PRO A 162 -31.49 -7.96 24.67
N GLY A 163 -30.60 -7.22 24.02
CA GLY A 163 -30.54 -5.75 24.15
C GLY A 163 -29.38 -5.15 24.94
N GLU A 164 -28.15 -5.29 24.45
CA GLU A 164 -27.11 -4.27 24.64
C GLU A 164 -26.06 -4.40 23.52
N LEU A 165 -25.71 -3.29 22.85
CA LEU A 165 -24.65 -3.28 21.84
C LEU A 165 -23.31 -3.55 22.55
N PRO A 166 -22.50 -4.53 22.13
CA PRO A 166 -21.36 -4.94 22.93
C PRO A 166 -20.24 -3.90 22.84
N THR A 167 -19.91 -3.29 23.98
CA THR A 167 -18.70 -2.46 24.12
C THR A 167 -17.44 -3.32 23.93
N GLY A 168 -16.58 -2.91 22.99
CA GLY A 168 -15.12 -3.12 22.88
C GLY A 168 -14.51 -4.53 22.99
N ARG A 169 -14.90 -5.32 23.98
CA ARG A 169 -14.31 -6.62 24.32
C ARG A 169 -15.15 -7.84 23.93
N ALA A 170 -16.26 -7.61 23.22
CA ALA A 170 -17.36 -8.58 23.11
C ALA A 170 -17.75 -8.95 21.67
N ALA A 171 -16.89 -8.70 20.68
CA ALA A 171 -16.89 -9.57 19.52
C ALA A 171 -16.21 -10.88 19.97
N GLY A 172 -17.00 -11.82 20.49
CA GLY A 172 -16.49 -13.12 20.93
C GLY A 172 -15.66 -13.78 19.83
N ALA A 173 -14.81 -14.75 20.19
CA ALA A 173 -13.93 -15.43 19.23
C ALA A 173 -14.65 -16.04 18.01
N GLY A 174 -15.97 -16.24 18.09
CA GLY A 174 -16.83 -16.71 16.99
C GLY A 174 -17.43 -15.63 16.08
N ALA A 175 -17.19 -14.33 16.32
CA ALA A 175 -17.68 -13.27 15.44
C ALA A 175 -16.92 -13.24 14.09
N PRO A 176 -17.59 -12.85 12.98
CA PRO A 176 -16.94 -12.62 11.68
C PRO A 176 -15.72 -11.71 11.84
N TRP A 177 -14.69 -11.96 11.03
CA TRP A 177 -13.42 -11.24 11.19
C TRP A 177 -13.59 -9.74 10.93
N GLU A 178 -14.52 -9.36 10.05
CA GLU A 178 -14.87 -7.99 9.69
C GLU A 178 -15.38 -7.23 10.92
N ALA A 179 -16.28 -7.86 11.69
CA ALA A 179 -16.82 -7.27 12.92
C ALA A 179 -15.74 -7.11 13.99
N ARG A 180 -14.83 -8.08 14.12
CA ARG A 180 -13.69 -8.00 15.05
C ARG A 180 -12.69 -6.91 14.63
N TRP A 181 -12.43 -6.78 13.33
CA TRP A 181 -11.55 -5.75 12.76
C TRP A 181 -12.10 -4.34 13.01
N ALA A 182 -13.39 -4.13 12.73
CA ALA A 182 -14.06 -2.86 12.97
C ALA A 182 -14.09 -2.51 14.47
N ALA A 183 -14.40 -3.48 15.34
CA ALA A 183 -14.39 -3.27 16.78
C ALA A 183 -13.01 -2.86 17.29
N ARG A 184 -11.95 -3.55 16.84
CA ARG A 184 -10.58 -3.23 17.24
C ARG A 184 -10.14 -1.86 16.73
N THR A 185 -10.46 -1.53 15.49
CA THR A 185 -10.19 -0.19 14.92
C THR A 185 -10.87 0.90 15.77
N ASN A 186 -12.15 0.74 16.08
CA ASN A 186 -12.89 1.71 16.88
C ASN A 186 -12.32 1.86 18.30
N GLU A 187 -11.89 0.76 18.92
CA GLU A 187 -11.23 0.78 20.24
C GLU A 187 -9.93 1.59 20.20
N VAL A 188 -9.06 1.33 19.23
CA VAL A 188 -7.77 2.02 19.12
C VAL A 188 -7.96 3.49 18.74
N VAL A 189 -8.90 3.81 17.83
CA VAL A 189 -9.25 5.20 17.49
C VAL A 189 -9.73 5.95 18.73
N ALA A 190 -10.67 5.37 19.49
CA ALA A 190 -11.19 5.99 20.70
C ALA A 190 -10.10 6.18 21.76
N TYR A 191 -9.21 5.20 21.94
CA TYR A 191 -8.07 5.29 22.86
C TYR A 191 -7.10 6.40 22.44
N GLU A 192 -6.69 6.43 21.17
CA GLU A 192 -5.72 7.41 20.68
C GLU A 192 -6.27 8.83 20.71
N HIS A 193 -7.58 9.05 20.50
CA HIS A 193 -8.21 10.36 20.69
C HIS A 193 -8.16 10.90 22.13
N THR A 194 -7.88 10.05 23.13
CA THR A 194 -7.61 10.52 24.50
C THR A 194 -6.19 11.08 24.69
N ARG A 195 -5.32 10.91 23.69
CA ARG A 195 -3.90 11.24 23.73
C ARG A 195 -3.56 12.40 22.78
N PRO A 196 -2.45 13.13 23.03
CA PRO A 196 -1.92 14.08 22.06
C PRO A 196 -1.59 13.39 20.73
N PRO A 197 -1.90 13.99 19.56
CA PRO A 197 -1.64 13.36 18.27
C PRO A 197 -0.17 12.97 18.00
N ALA A 198 0.77 13.69 18.62
CA ALA A 198 2.19 13.35 18.56
C ALA A 198 2.50 11.97 19.16
N GLU A 199 1.75 11.56 20.19
CA GLU A 199 1.88 10.22 20.78
C GLU A 199 1.30 9.13 19.87
N THR A 200 0.16 9.39 19.21
CA THR A 200 -0.41 8.49 18.21
C THR A 200 0.56 8.25 17.06
N ARG A 201 1.22 9.32 16.58
CA ARG A 201 2.28 9.21 15.58
C ARG A 201 3.45 8.36 16.06
N GLU A 202 3.91 8.57 17.29
CA GLU A 202 5.04 7.81 17.84
C GLU A 202 4.69 6.32 18.03
N ALA A 203 3.45 6.03 18.44
CA ALA A 203 2.94 4.66 18.54
C ALA A 203 2.96 3.95 17.18
N TRP A 204 2.37 4.58 16.16
CA TRP A 204 2.40 4.08 14.78
C TRP A 204 3.84 3.90 14.26
N ARG A 205 4.71 4.90 14.45
CA ARG A 205 6.11 4.82 14.02
C ARG A 205 6.85 3.67 14.69
N THR A 206 6.66 3.49 15.99
CA THR A 206 7.30 2.42 16.78
C THR A 206 6.89 1.06 16.25
N GLN A 207 5.60 0.85 16.00
CA GLN A 207 5.07 -0.41 15.48
C GLN A 207 5.57 -0.70 14.07
N ALA A 208 5.46 0.28 13.16
CA ALA A 208 5.87 0.11 11.76
C ALA A 208 7.38 -0.17 11.64
N HIS A 209 8.21 0.52 12.42
CA HIS A 209 9.64 0.24 12.48
C HIS A 209 9.96 -1.09 13.17
N GLY A 210 9.16 -1.50 14.17
CA GLY A 210 9.25 -2.81 14.80
C GLY A 210 9.03 -3.95 13.81
N LEU A 211 7.95 -3.86 13.00
CA LEU A 211 7.68 -4.81 11.91
C LEU A 211 8.85 -4.86 10.92
N LEU A 212 9.32 -3.71 10.44
CA LEU A 212 10.45 -3.64 9.50
C LEU A 212 11.79 -4.11 10.08
N ALA A 213 11.91 -4.26 11.41
CA ALA A 213 13.09 -4.78 12.07
C ALA A 213 13.06 -6.29 12.32
N LEU A 214 11.92 -6.95 12.08
CA LEU A 214 11.78 -8.39 12.23
C LEU A 214 12.58 -9.16 11.14
N PRO A 215 13.07 -10.38 11.43
CA PRO A 215 13.75 -11.23 10.45
C PRO A 215 12.92 -11.47 9.18
N GLU A 216 11.60 -11.61 9.31
CA GLU A 216 10.65 -11.81 8.21
C GLU A 216 10.64 -10.63 7.23
N ALA A 217 11.06 -9.42 7.62
CA ALA A 217 11.18 -8.30 6.70
C ALA A 217 12.43 -8.39 5.81
N GLY A 218 13.44 -9.17 6.24
CA GLY A 218 14.72 -9.36 5.54
C GLY A 218 14.89 -10.73 4.87
N ASP A 219 14.04 -11.71 5.18
CA ASP A 219 14.19 -13.10 4.77
C ASP A 219 12.89 -13.65 4.11
N GLU A 220 12.98 -13.99 2.82
CA GLU A 220 11.86 -14.53 2.05
C GLU A 220 11.39 -15.92 2.52
N GLN A 221 12.28 -16.74 3.07
CA GLN A 221 11.94 -18.08 3.55
C GLN A 221 11.15 -18.01 4.85
N LEU A 222 11.55 -17.13 5.76
CA LEU A 222 10.78 -16.87 6.98
C LEU A 222 9.42 -16.24 6.63
N ALA A 223 9.41 -15.29 5.68
CA ALA A 223 8.20 -14.64 5.24
C ALA A 223 7.24 -15.53 4.42
N ALA A 224 7.68 -16.71 3.97
CA ALA A 224 6.85 -17.67 3.25
C ALA A 224 5.81 -18.37 4.16
N MET A 225 5.97 -18.29 5.48
CA MET A 225 5.04 -18.89 6.43
C MET A 225 3.66 -18.23 6.35
N ALA A 226 2.63 -19.04 6.17
CA ALA A 226 1.27 -18.56 6.03
C ALA A 226 0.63 -18.27 7.39
N THR A 227 0.01 -17.10 7.51
CA THR A 227 -0.78 -16.69 8.66
C THR A 227 -2.13 -16.15 8.21
N THR A 228 -3.15 -16.29 9.06
CA THR A 228 -4.51 -15.87 8.75
C THR A 228 -4.80 -14.51 9.37
N LEU A 229 -4.96 -13.50 8.52
CA LEU A 229 -5.42 -12.16 8.88
C LEU A 229 -6.58 -11.80 7.95
N MET A 230 -7.56 -11.06 8.48
CA MET A 230 -8.70 -10.58 7.69
C MET A 230 -9.41 -11.68 6.88
N GLY A 231 -9.58 -12.87 7.46
CA GLY A 231 -10.21 -14.01 6.79
C GLY A 231 -9.37 -14.71 5.71
N LEU A 232 -8.20 -14.16 5.36
CA LEU A 232 -7.33 -14.66 4.31
C LEU A 232 -6.07 -15.31 4.90
N ARG A 233 -5.79 -16.54 4.47
CA ARG A 233 -4.55 -17.26 4.81
C ARG A 233 -3.51 -17.01 3.74
N LEU A 234 -2.59 -16.10 4.01
CA LEU A 234 -1.54 -15.65 3.09
C LEU A 234 -0.15 -15.75 3.75
N PRO A 235 0.94 -15.87 2.96
CA PRO A 235 2.30 -15.72 3.46
C PRO A 235 2.49 -14.39 4.19
N VAL A 236 3.34 -14.34 5.21
CA VAL A 236 3.76 -13.09 5.86
C VAL A 236 4.27 -12.07 4.84
N ALA A 237 4.95 -12.52 3.79
CA ALA A 237 5.38 -11.68 2.68
C ALA A 237 4.23 -10.88 2.03
N ASP A 238 3.08 -11.53 1.80
CA ASP A 238 1.89 -10.87 1.23
C ASP A 238 1.24 -9.94 2.25
N HIS A 239 1.25 -10.26 3.55
CA HIS A 239 0.76 -9.35 4.59
C HIS A 239 1.54 -8.03 4.62
N TYR A 240 2.87 -8.04 4.42
CA TYR A 240 3.65 -6.80 4.24
C TYR A 240 3.19 -5.98 3.03
N VAL A 241 2.82 -6.64 1.93
CA VAL A 241 2.30 -5.97 0.72
C VAL A 241 0.94 -5.35 1.01
N ILE A 242 0.06 -6.02 1.77
CA ILE A 242 -1.21 -5.45 2.21
C ILE A 242 -0.96 -4.22 3.09
N ARG A 243 -0.10 -4.32 4.13
CA ARG A 243 0.21 -3.17 5.00
C ARG A 243 0.81 -1.99 4.25
N ALA A 244 1.59 -2.26 3.21
CA ALA A 244 2.10 -1.22 2.32
C ALA A 244 1.00 -0.51 1.53
N PHE A 245 0.06 -1.27 0.96
CA PHE A 245 -1.09 -0.73 0.23
C PHE A 245 -1.96 0.15 1.13
N GLU A 246 -2.32 -0.37 2.31
CA GLU A 246 -3.05 0.31 3.39
C GLU A 246 -2.43 1.65 3.77
N THR A 247 -1.14 1.61 4.11
CA THR A 247 -0.39 2.80 4.49
C THR A 247 -0.37 3.82 3.35
N TRP A 248 -0.19 3.37 2.10
CA TRP A 248 -0.18 4.26 0.94
C TRP A 248 -1.56 4.90 0.69
N VAL A 249 -2.63 4.12 0.67
CA VAL A 249 -4.00 4.62 0.45
C VAL A 249 -4.35 5.66 1.52
N HIS A 250 -4.11 5.37 2.79
CA HIS A 250 -4.38 6.32 3.86
C HIS A 250 -3.44 7.53 3.87
N THR A 251 -2.19 7.39 3.44
CA THR A 251 -1.32 8.55 3.20
C THR A 251 -1.91 9.48 2.15
N ARG A 252 -2.42 8.90 1.05
CA ARG A 252 -3.09 9.65 -0.01
C ARG A 252 -4.38 10.31 0.48
N ASP A 253 -5.18 9.61 1.28
CA ASP A 253 -6.42 10.16 1.85
C ASP A 253 -6.11 11.37 2.75
N ILE A 254 -5.13 11.25 3.66
CA ILE A 254 -4.65 12.37 4.49
C ILE A 254 -4.12 13.50 3.60
N GLY A 255 -3.32 13.18 2.59
CA GLY A 255 -2.81 14.16 1.64
C GLY A 255 -3.93 14.96 0.98
N ARG A 256 -4.94 14.28 0.45
CA ARG A 256 -6.12 14.90 -0.17
C ARG A 256 -6.85 15.82 0.81
N ALA A 257 -7.12 15.35 2.02
CA ALA A 257 -7.77 16.14 3.07
C ALA A 257 -6.99 17.41 3.44
N LEU A 258 -5.66 17.36 3.37
CA LEU A 258 -4.77 18.48 3.66
C LEU A 258 -4.49 19.39 2.45
N GLY A 259 -5.03 19.08 1.27
CA GLY A 259 -4.72 19.80 0.01
C GLY A 259 -3.30 19.56 -0.49
N ARG A 260 -2.79 18.33 -0.33
CA ARG A 260 -1.46 17.88 -0.72
C ARG A 260 -1.56 16.73 -1.72
N THR A 261 -0.75 16.81 -2.78
CA THR A 261 -0.60 15.69 -3.70
C THR A 261 0.42 14.71 -3.15
N VAL A 262 -0.01 13.47 -2.91
CA VAL A 262 0.88 12.35 -2.58
C VAL A 262 1.21 11.63 -3.88
N PRO A 263 2.51 11.47 -4.24
CA PRO A 263 2.88 10.76 -5.46
C PRO A 263 2.46 9.29 -5.37
N PRO A 264 2.18 8.63 -6.52
CA PRO A 264 1.97 7.20 -6.52
C PRO A 264 3.23 6.45 -6.03
N PRO A 265 3.08 5.20 -5.56
CA PRO A 265 4.21 4.34 -5.23
C PRO A 265 5.10 4.11 -6.46
N LEU A 266 6.33 3.66 -6.24
CA LEU A 266 7.22 3.26 -7.34
C LEU A 266 6.54 2.19 -8.21
N PRO A 267 6.79 2.15 -9.54
CA PRO A 267 6.21 1.13 -10.41
C PRO A 267 6.43 -0.31 -9.92
N THR A 268 7.60 -0.60 -9.35
CA THR A 268 7.91 -1.92 -8.75
C THR A 268 7.08 -2.24 -7.50
N HIS A 269 6.64 -1.23 -6.75
CA HIS A 269 5.73 -1.41 -5.62
C HIS A 269 4.29 -1.61 -6.12
N LEU A 270 3.87 -0.82 -7.11
CA LEU A 270 2.58 -0.96 -7.78
C LEU A 270 2.41 -2.36 -8.40
N GLN A 271 3.44 -2.90 -9.06
CA GLN A 271 3.41 -4.27 -9.60
C GLN A 271 3.12 -5.32 -8.52
N ARG A 272 3.65 -5.14 -7.31
CA ARG A 272 3.38 -6.06 -6.19
C ARG A 272 1.94 -5.91 -5.67
N PHE A 273 1.45 -4.67 -5.58
CA PHE A 273 0.06 -4.41 -5.19
C PHE A 273 -0.90 -5.04 -6.20
N LEU A 274 -0.68 -4.81 -7.50
CA LEU A 274 -1.47 -5.39 -8.58
C LEU A 274 -1.42 -6.91 -8.56
N GLY A 275 -0.22 -7.50 -8.47
CA GLY A 275 -0.06 -8.95 -8.46
C GLY A 275 -0.76 -9.62 -7.28
N LEU A 276 -0.82 -8.98 -6.11
CA LEU A 276 -1.58 -9.51 -4.97
C LEU A 276 -3.08 -9.27 -5.14
N ALA A 277 -3.50 -8.06 -5.54
CA ALA A 277 -4.90 -7.70 -5.73
C ALA A 277 -5.59 -8.61 -6.75
N VAL A 278 -4.93 -8.88 -7.88
CA VAL A 278 -5.42 -9.78 -8.92
C VAL A 278 -5.58 -11.21 -8.41
N ARG A 279 -4.61 -11.74 -7.63
CA ARG A 279 -4.74 -13.08 -7.02
C ARG A 279 -5.91 -13.17 -6.05
N ILE A 280 -6.10 -12.15 -5.21
CA ILE A 280 -7.22 -12.12 -4.26
C ILE A 280 -8.55 -12.00 -5.01
N LEU A 281 -8.61 -11.17 -6.05
CA LEU A 281 -9.78 -11.02 -6.90
C LEU A 281 -10.17 -12.32 -7.59
N ASP A 282 -9.21 -13.04 -8.17
CA ASP A 282 -9.46 -14.32 -8.83
C ASP A 282 -9.99 -15.37 -7.85
N LEU A 283 -9.40 -15.44 -6.65
CA LEU A 283 -9.90 -16.29 -5.56
C LEU A 283 -11.33 -15.94 -5.16
N ALA A 284 -11.68 -14.65 -5.11
CA ALA A 284 -13.02 -14.20 -4.77
C ALA A 284 -14.06 -14.44 -5.88
N LEU A 285 -13.63 -14.37 -7.15
CA LEU A 285 -14.48 -14.69 -8.30
C LEU A 285 -14.84 -16.18 -8.34
N GLY A 286 -13.87 -17.05 -8.02
CA GLY A 286 -14.02 -18.49 -8.03
C GLY A 286 -13.83 -19.12 -9.41
N PRO A 287 -13.58 -20.44 -9.47
CA PRO A 287 -13.15 -21.14 -10.69
C PRO A 287 -14.23 -21.25 -11.78
N ASP A 288 -15.49 -21.05 -11.41
CA ASP A 288 -16.63 -21.14 -12.33
C ASP A 288 -17.05 -19.77 -12.88
N ALA A 289 -16.36 -18.68 -12.52
CA ALA A 289 -16.64 -17.36 -13.07
C ALA A 289 -16.32 -17.32 -14.57
N ARG A 290 -17.16 -16.64 -15.35
CA ARG A 290 -16.89 -16.45 -16.78
C ARG A 290 -15.55 -15.73 -16.96
N PRO A 291 -14.66 -16.18 -17.87
CA PRO A 291 -13.32 -15.65 -17.92
C PRO A 291 -13.28 -14.22 -18.46
N VAL A 292 -12.56 -13.33 -17.78
CA VAL A 292 -12.34 -11.93 -18.19
C VAL A 292 -10.84 -11.67 -18.34
N LEU A 293 -10.44 -11.13 -19.49
CA LEU A 293 -9.12 -10.57 -19.68
C LEU A 293 -9.08 -9.17 -19.07
N LEU A 294 -8.36 -9.02 -17.97
CA LEU A 294 -8.05 -7.75 -17.33
C LEU A 294 -6.69 -7.26 -17.82
N SER A 295 -6.69 -6.17 -18.58
CA SER A 295 -5.49 -5.44 -19.00
C SER A 295 -5.34 -4.18 -18.15
N VAL A 296 -4.26 -4.09 -17.39
CA VAL A 296 -3.91 -2.91 -16.60
C VAL A 296 -2.81 -2.15 -17.31
N GLU A 297 -3.06 -0.89 -17.64
CA GLU A 297 -2.12 0.00 -18.32
C GLU A 297 -1.12 0.65 -17.35
N GLY A 298 0.01 1.12 -17.90
CA GLY A 298 1.06 1.85 -17.17
C GLY A 298 2.35 1.03 -16.95
N GLU A 299 3.39 1.66 -16.39
CA GLU A 299 4.70 1.01 -16.15
C GLU A 299 4.63 -0.18 -15.19
N ALA A 300 3.60 -0.21 -14.34
CA ALA A 300 3.33 -1.32 -13.44
C ALA A 300 2.32 -2.34 -13.99
N GLY A 301 1.77 -2.07 -15.17
CA GLY A 301 0.68 -2.80 -15.79
C GLY A 301 1.03 -4.21 -16.25
N GLY A 302 0.01 -4.92 -16.71
CA GLY A 302 0.10 -6.31 -17.17
C GLY A 302 -1.27 -6.83 -17.61
N ASP A 303 -1.29 -8.06 -18.09
CA ASP A 303 -2.49 -8.75 -18.55
C ASP A 303 -2.73 -10.01 -17.70
N TRP A 304 -3.97 -10.20 -17.25
CA TRP A 304 -4.39 -11.37 -16.49
C TRP A 304 -5.73 -11.88 -16.98
N VAL A 305 -5.89 -13.20 -17.07
CA VAL A 305 -7.19 -13.84 -17.26
C VAL A 305 -7.69 -14.27 -15.89
N LEU A 306 -8.88 -13.82 -15.50
CA LEU A 306 -9.52 -14.14 -14.23
C LEU A 306 -10.80 -14.94 -14.46
N GLY A 307 -11.09 -15.88 -13.56
CA GLY A 307 -12.19 -16.84 -13.70
C GLY A 307 -11.74 -18.17 -14.29
N SER A 308 -12.66 -18.87 -14.97
CA SER A 308 -12.44 -20.23 -15.46
C SER A 308 -11.28 -20.33 -16.47
N ASP A 309 -10.46 -21.37 -16.34
CA ASP A 309 -9.42 -21.73 -17.33
C ASP A 309 -9.94 -22.67 -18.43
N ALA A 310 -11.18 -23.15 -18.29
CA ALA A 310 -11.81 -24.12 -19.20
C ALA A 310 -12.67 -23.47 -20.29
N GLU A 311 -13.05 -22.21 -20.11
CA GLU A 311 -13.91 -21.45 -21.03
C GLU A 311 -13.10 -20.43 -21.86
N PRO A 312 -13.57 -20.05 -23.06
CA PRO A 312 -12.98 -18.93 -23.80
C PRO A 312 -13.20 -17.61 -23.06
N ILE A 313 -12.31 -16.64 -23.30
CA ILE A 313 -12.45 -15.26 -22.78
C ILE A 313 -13.81 -14.69 -23.20
N ALA A 314 -14.64 -14.38 -22.21
CA ALA A 314 -15.99 -13.86 -22.40
C ALA A 314 -16.03 -12.34 -22.52
N ALA A 315 -15.11 -11.64 -21.84
CA ALA A 315 -15.00 -10.19 -21.87
C ALA A 315 -13.54 -9.71 -21.72
N GLU A 316 -13.30 -8.48 -22.16
CA GLU A 316 -12.04 -7.76 -22.02
C GLU A 316 -12.29 -6.44 -21.29
N LEU A 317 -11.43 -6.09 -20.33
CA LEU A 317 -11.53 -4.88 -19.53
C LEU A 317 -10.16 -4.21 -19.41
N VAL A 318 -10.11 -2.91 -19.72
CA VAL A 318 -8.89 -2.10 -19.66
C VAL A 318 -9.02 -1.04 -18.56
N LEU A 319 -8.07 -1.04 -17.62
CA LEU A 319 -7.99 -0.13 -16.47
C LEU A 319 -6.58 0.48 -16.34
N GLU A 320 -6.45 1.61 -15.63
CA GLU A 320 -5.14 2.12 -15.21
C GLU A 320 -4.75 1.50 -13.85
N ALA A 321 -3.46 1.27 -13.62
CA ALA A 321 -2.93 0.61 -12.42
C ALA A 321 -3.35 1.26 -11.10
N THR A 322 -3.19 2.57 -10.98
CA THR A 322 -3.58 3.32 -9.78
C THR A 322 -5.08 3.33 -9.63
N ASP A 323 -5.84 3.52 -10.71
CA ASP A 323 -7.30 3.53 -10.67
C ASP A 323 -7.88 2.18 -10.21
N PHE A 324 -7.35 1.05 -10.73
CA PHE A 324 -7.76 -0.29 -10.29
C PHE A 324 -7.45 -0.52 -8.80
N LEU A 325 -6.28 -0.10 -8.33
CA LEU A 325 -5.91 -0.21 -6.92
C LEU A 325 -6.77 0.69 -6.01
N LEU A 326 -7.16 1.88 -6.49
CA LEU A 326 -8.07 2.77 -5.75
C LEU A 326 -9.51 2.24 -5.73
N LEU A 327 -9.97 1.53 -6.76
CA LEU A 327 -11.22 0.78 -6.73
C LEU A 327 -11.19 -0.33 -5.69
N VAL A 328 -10.14 -1.16 -5.70
CA VAL A 328 -9.94 -2.22 -4.69
C VAL A 328 -9.84 -1.62 -3.28
N GLY A 329 -9.31 -0.40 -3.16
CA GLY A 329 -9.29 0.37 -1.92
C GLY A 329 -10.60 1.08 -1.59
N GLY A 330 -11.66 1.01 -2.41
CA GLY A 330 -12.94 1.70 -2.14
C GLY A 330 -12.90 3.22 -2.28
N ARG A 331 -11.92 3.78 -3.00
CA ARG A 331 -11.74 5.23 -3.22
C ARG A 331 -12.24 5.70 -4.58
N GLN A 332 -12.66 4.78 -5.45
CA GLN A 332 -13.24 5.04 -6.77
C GLN A 332 -14.40 4.08 -7.06
N SER A 333 -15.31 4.49 -7.93
CA SER A 333 -16.40 3.64 -8.42
C SER A 333 -16.05 2.99 -9.77
N PRO A 334 -16.64 1.82 -10.09
CA PRO A 334 -16.45 1.16 -11.38
C PRO A 334 -16.66 2.07 -12.60
N ASP A 335 -17.67 2.95 -12.54
CA ASP A 335 -18.05 3.85 -13.64
C ASP A 335 -16.99 4.92 -13.95
N GLU A 336 -16.11 5.25 -13.00
CA GLU A 336 -15.10 6.31 -13.14
C GLU A 336 -13.79 5.82 -13.78
N ILE A 337 -13.54 4.51 -13.73
CA ILE A 337 -12.19 3.95 -13.97
C ILE A 337 -12.08 3.14 -15.26
N ALA A 338 -13.18 2.62 -15.80
CA ALA A 338 -13.16 1.83 -17.02
C ALA A 338 -12.69 2.67 -18.20
N ARG A 339 -11.58 2.26 -18.84
CA ARG A 339 -11.02 2.93 -20.03
C ARG A 339 -11.45 2.26 -21.33
N GLY A 340 -11.75 0.97 -21.27
CA GLY A 340 -12.29 0.19 -22.38
C GLY A 340 -12.91 -1.12 -21.90
N GLN A 341 -13.98 -1.53 -22.56
CA GLN A 341 -14.68 -2.78 -22.28
C GLN A 341 -15.18 -3.38 -23.60
N ALA A 342 -15.02 -4.69 -23.75
CA ALA A 342 -15.55 -5.45 -24.89
C ALA A 342 -16.07 -6.84 -24.44
N GLY A 343 -16.98 -7.42 -25.22
CA GLY A 343 -17.55 -8.74 -24.94
C GLY A 343 -18.75 -8.71 -23.97
N ASP A 344 -18.83 -9.72 -23.09
CA ASP A 344 -19.92 -9.89 -22.14
C ASP A 344 -19.90 -8.83 -21.03
N ALA A 345 -20.84 -7.88 -21.10
CA ALA A 345 -20.94 -6.81 -20.13
C ALA A 345 -21.22 -7.29 -18.70
N ALA A 346 -21.95 -8.39 -18.53
CA ALA A 346 -22.26 -8.95 -17.22
C ALA A 346 -21.02 -9.57 -16.56
N ALA A 347 -20.11 -10.15 -17.36
CA ALA A 347 -18.86 -10.70 -16.87
C ALA A 347 -17.93 -9.59 -16.35
N SER A 348 -17.76 -8.49 -17.10
CA SER A 348 -16.94 -7.36 -16.61
C SER A 348 -17.56 -6.69 -15.39
N GLN A 349 -18.89 -6.53 -15.36
CA GLN A 349 -19.59 -5.94 -14.23
C GLN A 349 -19.39 -6.77 -12.96
N ARG A 350 -19.54 -8.11 -13.05
CA ARG A 350 -19.27 -9.02 -11.92
C ARG A 350 -17.83 -8.88 -11.41
N LEU A 351 -16.84 -8.75 -12.31
CA LEU A 351 -15.44 -8.54 -11.92
C LEU A 351 -15.27 -7.22 -11.14
N LEU A 352 -15.82 -6.12 -11.65
CA LEU A 352 -15.74 -4.80 -11.01
C LEU A 352 -16.48 -4.77 -9.66
N GLU A 353 -17.64 -5.41 -9.56
CA GLU A 353 -18.40 -5.56 -8.31
C GLU A 353 -17.63 -6.40 -7.29
N THR A 354 -17.00 -7.49 -7.73
CA THR A 354 -16.20 -8.35 -6.86
C THR A 354 -14.96 -7.60 -6.39
N ALA A 355 -14.27 -6.86 -7.26
CA ALA A 355 -13.14 -6.01 -6.89
C ALA A 355 -13.55 -4.92 -5.87
N THR A 356 -14.74 -4.31 -6.05
CA THR A 356 -15.29 -3.34 -5.09
C THR A 356 -15.58 -3.99 -3.73
N SER A 357 -16.04 -5.25 -3.72
CA SER A 357 -16.31 -5.98 -2.47
C SER A 357 -15.06 -6.35 -1.66
N LEU A 358 -13.87 -6.20 -2.25
CA LEU A 358 -12.59 -6.36 -1.54
C LEU A 358 -12.19 -5.12 -0.73
N ALA A 359 -12.86 -3.99 -0.94
CA ALA A 359 -12.62 -2.78 -0.19
C ALA A 359 -13.13 -2.95 1.25
N TRP A 360 -12.20 -3.19 2.17
CA TRP A 360 -12.49 -3.31 3.61
C TRP A 360 -11.84 -2.19 4.43
N LEU A 361 -11.75 -0.99 3.84
CA LEU A 361 -11.02 0.19 4.35
C LEU A 361 -11.68 1.51 4.07
#